data_AF-A0A7J4AVZ7-F1
#
_entry.id   AF-A0A7J4AVZ7-F1
#
_cell.length_a   1.000
_cell.length_b   1.000
_cell.length_c   1.000
_cell.angle_alpha   90.00
_cell.angle_beta   90.00
_cell.angle_gamma   90.00
#
_symmetry.space_group_name_H-M   'P 1'
#
loop_
_entity.id
_entity.type
_entity.pdbx_description
1 polymer ?
#
loop_
_entity_poly.entity_id
_entity_poly.type
_entity_poly.pdbx_seq_one_letter_code
_entity_poly.pdbx_strand_id
1 'polypeptide(L)'
;MEVDVHKIMTTLFNVELNEFLAKFEKYKVFEKIQTGGLMEIRSREAHQFYVYVQWLNDFREQLYRKSTDFRMELESFQREMESLLELYVHLKLLRDCHVFSEKAEKDLDEYFLKPFMRFLNKLDEMFGSFFGKKVNDILSKTVDITVKASNVFNTPISNVEVQISYVRFPRFEKYAKTYPLLTLKTDDEGYAKILLLRPHEGGYRVDVKKYNKFAFLDVNSCNYVEIKVFDLLNLLRYKISKFLRKL
;
A
#
# COMPACT_ATOMS: atom_id res chain seq x y z
N MET A 1 29.35 -23.51 2.08
CA MET A 1 29.56 -22.38 1.14
C MET A 1 29.07 -21.13 1.85
N GLU A 2 29.92 -20.14 2.07
CA GLU A 2 29.53 -18.90 2.74
C GLU A 2 28.61 -18.11 1.80
N VAL A 3 27.43 -17.72 2.28
CA VAL A 3 26.44 -17.01 1.47
C VAL A 3 26.74 -15.53 1.52
N ASP A 4 27.11 -14.95 0.38
CA ASP A 4 27.34 -13.52 0.26
C ASP A 4 26.00 -12.76 0.18
N VAL A 5 25.50 -12.36 1.35
CA VAL A 5 24.27 -11.56 1.49
C VAL A 5 24.38 -10.21 0.78
N HIS A 6 25.57 -9.61 0.72
CA HIS A 6 25.77 -8.35 0.03
C HIS A 6 25.53 -8.50 -1.49
N LYS A 7 26.02 -9.60 -2.08
CA LYS A 7 25.72 -9.95 -3.48
C LYS A 7 24.24 -10.21 -3.71
N ILE A 8 23.55 -10.86 -2.77
CA ILE A 8 22.09 -11.07 -2.83
C ILE A 8 21.36 -9.72 -2.85
N MET A 9 21.69 -8.81 -1.92
CA MET A 9 21.08 -7.48 -1.85
C MET A 9 21.37 -6.64 -3.11
N THR A 10 22.60 -6.69 -3.62
CA THR A 10 22.99 -6.00 -4.84
C THR A 10 22.18 -6.52 -6.03
N THR A 11 21.99 -7.84 -6.13
CA THR A 11 21.17 -8.46 -7.19
C THR A 11 19.71 -8.01 -7.09
N LEU A 12 19.15 -7.99 -5.88
CA LEU A 12 17.77 -7.54 -5.66
C LEU A 12 17.55 -6.10 -6.15
N PHE A 13 18.35 -5.14 -5.67
CA PHE A 13 18.09 -3.72 -5.91
C PHE A 13 18.65 -3.18 -7.22
N ASN A 14 19.81 -3.70 -7.67
CA ASN A 14 20.50 -3.17 -8.86
C ASN A 14 20.21 -3.97 -10.13
N VAL A 15 19.60 -5.16 -10.01
CA VAL A 15 19.20 -5.98 -11.17
C VAL A 15 17.69 -6.14 -11.20
N GLU A 16 17.11 -6.82 -10.20
CA GLU A 16 15.72 -7.28 -10.29
C GLU A 16 14.70 -6.15 -10.06
N LEU A 17 14.97 -5.20 -9.16
CA LEU A 17 14.08 -4.06 -8.86
C LEU A 17 14.51 -2.73 -9.50
N ASN A 18 15.66 -2.68 -10.15
CA ASN A 18 16.25 -1.43 -10.63
C ASN A 18 15.35 -0.70 -11.63
N GLU A 19 14.72 -1.43 -12.54
CA GLU A 19 13.83 -0.84 -13.54
C GLU A 19 12.59 -0.21 -12.90
N PHE A 20 11.96 -0.89 -11.93
CA PHE A 20 10.83 -0.34 -11.18
C PHE A 20 11.22 0.94 -10.43
N LEU A 21 12.35 0.91 -9.72
CA LEU A 21 12.89 2.06 -9.00
C LEU A 21 13.12 3.23 -9.97
N ALA A 22 13.90 3.02 -11.03
CA ALA A 22 14.25 4.07 -11.98
C ALA A 22 13.03 4.64 -12.74
N LYS A 23 12.06 3.79 -13.09
CA LYS A 23 10.87 4.20 -13.85
C LYS A 23 9.93 5.07 -13.03
N PHE A 24 9.77 4.79 -11.74
CA PHE A 24 8.75 5.44 -10.89
C PHE A 24 9.30 6.35 -9.78
N GLU A 25 10.62 6.59 -9.72
CA GLU A 25 11.27 7.49 -8.75
C GLU A 25 10.93 8.98 -8.93
N LYS A 26 10.42 9.41 -10.09
CA LYS A 26 10.24 10.84 -10.36
C LYS A 26 8.93 11.39 -9.78
N TYR A 27 9.06 12.24 -8.76
CA TYR A 27 7.96 12.96 -8.09
C TYR A 27 7.23 13.97 -8.98
N LYS A 28 7.91 14.54 -9.98
CA LYS A 28 7.33 15.46 -10.97
C LYS A 28 7.92 15.18 -12.34
N VAL A 29 7.07 14.83 -13.30
CA VAL A 29 7.45 14.83 -14.72
C VAL A 29 7.06 16.20 -15.25
N PHE A 30 8.06 17.06 -15.49
CA PHE A 30 7.84 18.31 -16.22
C PHE A 30 7.79 17.98 -17.70
N GLU A 31 6.61 18.11 -18.31
CA GLU A 31 6.43 17.89 -19.73
C GLU A 31 6.50 19.23 -20.44
N LYS A 32 7.45 19.37 -21.38
CA LYS A 32 7.54 20.54 -22.26
C LYS A 32 6.65 20.28 -23.47
N ILE A 33 5.55 21.02 -23.58
CA ILE A 33 4.64 20.93 -24.72
C ILE A 33 4.77 22.23 -25.51
N GLN A 34 4.97 22.11 -26.82
CA GLN A 34 4.99 23.26 -27.71
C GLN A 34 3.58 23.46 -28.29
N THR A 35 2.90 24.51 -27.85
CA THR A 35 1.56 24.88 -28.32
C THR A 35 1.64 26.23 -29.02
N GLY A 36 1.37 26.25 -30.33
CA GLY A 36 1.22 27.51 -31.09
C GLY A 36 2.42 28.46 -31.02
N GLY A 37 3.65 27.95 -30.96
CA GLY A 37 4.88 28.75 -30.92
C GLY A 37 5.41 29.10 -29.52
N LEU A 38 4.70 28.78 -28.44
CA LEU A 38 5.14 28.96 -27.06
C LEU A 38 5.44 27.61 -26.38
N MET A 39 6.42 27.59 -25.48
CA MET A 39 6.79 26.40 -24.70
C MET A 39 6.05 26.43 -23.35
N GLU A 40 5.06 25.56 -23.18
CA GLU A 40 4.41 25.35 -21.88
C GLU A 40 5.17 24.27 -21.08
N ILE A 41 5.50 24.57 -19.83
CA ILE A 41 5.96 23.57 -18.85
C ILE A 41 4.75 23.12 -18.05
N ARG A 42 4.28 21.90 -18.27
CA ARG A 42 3.21 21.31 -17.45
C ARG A 42 3.81 20.40 -16.39
N SER A 43 3.41 20.60 -15.13
CA SER A 43 3.73 19.67 -14.05
C SER A 43 2.74 18.51 -14.08
N ARG A 44 3.22 17.29 -14.30
CA ARG A 44 2.43 16.08 -14.09
C ARG A 44 2.56 15.63 -12.64
N GLU A 45 1.45 15.19 -12.03
CA GLU A 45 1.46 14.54 -10.72
C GLU A 45 2.37 13.30 -10.74
N ALA A 46 2.96 12.98 -9.58
CA ALA A 46 3.79 11.80 -9.43
C ALA A 46 3.03 10.53 -9.85
N HIS A 47 3.76 9.56 -10.41
CA HIS A 47 3.15 8.25 -10.63
C HIS A 47 2.67 7.66 -9.30
N GLN A 48 1.55 6.95 -9.29
CA GLN A 48 0.99 6.34 -8.07
C GLN A 48 1.97 5.39 -7.35
N PHE A 49 2.97 4.86 -8.06
CA PHE A 49 4.01 3.98 -7.49
C PHE A 49 5.21 4.69 -6.88
N TYR A 50 5.30 6.02 -7.00
CA TYR A 50 6.36 6.81 -6.37
C TYR A 50 6.47 6.53 -4.88
N VAL A 51 5.35 6.37 -4.18
CA VAL A 51 5.34 6.11 -2.74
C VAL A 51 5.90 4.72 -2.40
N TYR A 52 5.67 3.72 -3.26
CA TYR A 52 6.28 2.40 -3.09
C TYR A 52 7.79 2.42 -3.40
N VAL A 53 8.22 3.24 -4.37
CA VAL A 53 9.66 3.47 -4.63
C VAL A 53 10.33 4.13 -3.42
N GLN A 54 9.70 5.12 -2.80
CA GLN A 54 10.21 5.72 -1.56
C GLN A 54 10.36 4.69 -0.44
N TRP A 55 9.33 3.85 -0.25
CA TRP A 55 9.39 2.76 0.74
C TRP A 55 10.56 1.80 0.45
N LEU A 56 10.74 1.39 -0.81
CA LEU A 56 11.82 0.48 -1.21
C LEU A 56 13.21 1.10 -0.99
N ASN A 57 13.36 2.39 -1.28
CA ASN A 57 14.61 3.11 -1.03
C ASN A 57 14.93 3.19 0.47
N ASP A 58 13.93 3.51 1.31
CA ASP A 58 14.08 3.51 2.78
C ASP A 58 14.44 2.11 3.31
N PHE A 59 13.78 1.06 2.80
CA PHE A 59 14.06 -0.32 3.18
C PHE A 59 15.48 -0.74 2.76
N ARG A 60 15.88 -0.39 1.54
CA ARG A 60 17.23 -0.63 1.02
C ARG A 60 18.30 0.00 1.91
N GLU A 61 18.13 1.26 2.30
CA GLU A 61 19.08 1.97 3.17
C GLU A 61 19.20 1.31 4.55
N GLN A 62 18.08 0.90 5.15
CA GLN A 62 18.07 0.20 6.44
C GLN A 62 18.77 -1.15 6.35
N LEU A 63 18.49 -1.91 5.29
CA LEU A 63 19.08 -3.22 5.07
C LEU A 63 20.60 -3.12 4.87
N TYR A 64 21.08 -2.12 4.12
CA TYR A 64 22.51 -1.85 3.95
C TYR A 64 23.21 -1.45 5.24
N ARG A 65 22.61 -0.59 6.06
CA ARG A 65 23.19 -0.24 7.37
C ARG A 65 23.40 -1.49 8.23
N LYS A 66 22.36 -2.32 8.34
CA LYS A 66 22.43 -3.57 9.11
C LYS A 66 23.46 -4.56 8.55
N SER A 67 23.60 -4.65 7.23
CA SER A 67 24.51 -5.63 6.61
C SER A 67 25.98 -5.21 6.66
N THR A 68 26.26 -3.91 6.53
CA THR A 68 27.63 -3.37 6.52
C THR A 68 28.23 -3.34 7.92
N ASP A 69 27.42 -3.06 8.95
CA ASP A 69 27.89 -2.92 10.32
C ASP A 69 28.13 -4.28 11.03
N PHE A 70 27.47 -5.37 10.58
CA PHE A 70 27.42 -6.61 11.36
C PHE A 70 27.70 -7.91 10.60
N ARG A 71 28.10 -7.87 9.32
CA ARG A 71 28.19 -9.07 8.45
C ARG A 71 26.94 -9.94 8.57
N MET A 72 25.85 -9.48 7.95
CA MET A 72 24.55 -10.12 8.05
C MET A 72 24.57 -11.58 7.59
N GLU A 73 24.18 -12.48 8.48
CA GLU A 73 23.94 -13.90 8.18
C GLU A 73 22.66 -14.10 7.38
N LEU A 74 22.55 -15.23 6.67
CA LEU A 74 21.38 -15.57 5.84
C LEU A 74 20.07 -15.60 6.64
N GLU A 75 20.07 -16.13 7.86
CA GLU A 75 18.86 -16.15 8.72
C GLU A 75 18.43 -14.73 9.13
N SER A 76 19.40 -13.85 9.37
CA SER A 76 19.11 -12.44 9.66
C SER A 76 18.57 -11.73 8.43
N PHE A 77 19.15 -11.98 7.26
CA PHE A 77 18.61 -11.48 5.99
C PHE A 77 17.17 -11.96 5.74
N GLN A 78 16.89 -13.24 5.95
CA GLN A 78 15.56 -13.83 5.82
C GLN A 78 14.51 -13.13 6.70
N ARG A 79 14.87 -12.81 7.95
CA ARG A 79 14.02 -12.04 8.87
C ARG A 79 13.80 -10.60 8.40
N GLU A 80 14.85 -9.92 7.98
CA GLU A 80 14.74 -8.53 7.51
C GLU A 80 13.92 -8.42 6.21
N MET A 81 13.95 -9.45 5.37
CA MET A 81 13.18 -9.50 4.13
C MET A 81 11.66 -9.62 4.35
N GLU A 82 11.19 -9.94 5.57
CA GLU A 82 9.76 -10.12 5.84
C GLU A 82 8.93 -8.90 5.46
N SER A 83 9.37 -7.68 5.79
CA SER A 83 8.62 -6.46 5.43
C SER A 83 8.50 -6.26 3.91
N LEU A 84 9.51 -6.68 3.13
CA LEU A 84 9.46 -6.58 1.67
C LEU A 84 8.56 -7.67 1.07
N LEU A 85 8.55 -8.87 1.65
CA LEU A 85 7.58 -9.91 1.28
C LEU A 85 6.14 -9.47 1.56
N GLU A 86 5.90 -8.81 2.71
CA GLU A 86 4.58 -8.24 3.02
C GLU A 86 4.18 -7.15 2.02
N LEU A 87 5.10 -6.24 1.65
CA LEU A 87 4.84 -5.25 0.60
C LEU A 87 4.49 -5.92 -0.74
N TYR A 88 5.23 -6.96 -1.13
CA TYR A 88 4.95 -7.72 -2.34
C TYR A 88 3.55 -8.32 -2.32
N VAL A 89 3.17 -8.98 -1.22
CA VAL A 89 1.84 -9.58 -1.11
C VAL A 89 0.75 -8.50 -1.10
N HIS A 90 0.94 -7.37 -0.43
CA HIS A 90 0.01 -6.24 -0.49
C HIS A 90 -0.21 -5.78 -1.93
N LEU A 91 0.87 -5.49 -2.66
CA LEU A 91 0.78 -4.99 -4.04
C LEU A 91 0.14 -6.02 -4.97
N LYS A 92 0.42 -7.31 -4.76
CA LYS A 92 -0.25 -8.41 -5.47
C LYS A 92 -1.76 -8.41 -5.22
N LEU A 93 -2.19 -8.32 -3.96
CA LEU A 93 -3.61 -8.29 -3.61
C LEU A 93 -4.32 -7.05 -4.19
N LEU A 94 -3.70 -5.87 -4.11
CA LEU A 94 -4.27 -4.63 -4.65
C LEU A 94 -4.46 -4.71 -6.16
N ARG A 95 -3.51 -5.32 -6.88
CA ARG A 95 -3.65 -5.62 -8.30
C ARG A 95 -4.79 -6.59 -8.56
N ASP A 96 -4.85 -7.70 -7.82
CA ASP A 96 -5.88 -8.73 -8.00
C ASP A 96 -7.30 -8.22 -7.66
N CYS A 97 -7.40 -7.20 -6.81
CA CYS A 97 -8.64 -6.49 -6.48
C CYS A 97 -8.96 -5.32 -7.42
N HIS A 98 -8.22 -5.14 -8.52
CA HIS A 98 -8.40 -4.07 -9.48
C HIS A 98 -8.41 -2.65 -8.91
N VAL A 99 -7.54 -2.40 -7.93
CA VAL A 99 -7.44 -1.10 -7.25
C VAL A 99 -6.77 -0.04 -8.15
N PHE A 100 -5.89 -0.47 -9.06
CA PHE A 100 -5.11 0.42 -9.90
C PHE A 100 -5.75 0.57 -11.29
N SER A 101 -5.32 1.58 -12.05
CA SER A 101 -5.65 1.62 -13.48
C SER A 101 -5.03 0.42 -14.22
N GLU A 102 -5.69 -0.09 -15.26
CA GLU A 102 -5.21 -1.24 -16.05
C GLU A 102 -3.75 -1.08 -16.52
N LYS A 103 -3.37 0.14 -16.95
CA LYS A 103 -1.98 0.43 -17.32
C LYS A 103 -1.03 0.23 -16.15
N ALA A 104 -1.39 0.73 -14.98
CA ALA A 104 -0.55 0.65 -13.82
C ALA A 104 -0.49 -0.78 -13.23
N GLU A 105 -1.54 -1.59 -13.38
CA GLU A 105 -1.49 -3.02 -13.05
C GLU A 105 -0.47 -3.77 -13.90
N LYS A 106 -0.45 -3.48 -15.22
CA LYS A 106 0.56 -4.04 -16.13
C LYS A 106 1.96 -3.60 -15.74
N ASP A 107 2.16 -2.30 -15.49
CA ASP A 107 3.44 -1.76 -15.03
C ASP A 107 3.88 -2.42 -13.70
N LEU A 108 2.97 -2.61 -12.74
CA LEU A 108 3.29 -3.24 -11.45
C LEU A 108 3.69 -4.71 -11.63
N ASP A 109 2.98 -5.44 -12.48
CA ASP A 109 3.26 -6.84 -12.75
C ASP A 109 4.60 -7.03 -13.48
N GLU A 110 4.84 -6.24 -14.52
CA GLU A 110 6.03 -6.32 -15.37
C GLU A 110 7.31 -5.92 -14.64
N TYR A 111 7.29 -4.79 -13.92
CA TYR A 111 8.50 -4.21 -13.36
C TYR A 111 8.76 -4.60 -11.91
N PHE A 112 7.74 -5.00 -11.14
CA PHE A 112 7.91 -5.33 -9.73
C PHE A 112 7.55 -6.78 -9.40
N LEU A 113 6.31 -7.22 -9.64
CA LEU A 113 5.84 -8.52 -9.12
C LEU A 113 6.56 -9.70 -9.77
N LYS A 114 6.67 -9.74 -11.11
CA LYS A 114 7.37 -10.82 -11.81
C LYS A 114 8.87 -10.84 -11.53
N PRO A 115 9.62 -9.73 -11.63
CA PRO A 115 11.06 -9.72 -11.32
C PRO A 115 11.34 -10.13 -9.87
N PHE A 116 10.57 -9.61 -8.91
CA PHE A 116 10.75 -9.96 -7.51
C PHE A 116 10.44 -11.44 -7.24
N MET A 117 9.35 -11.99 -7.78
CA MET A 117 9.05 -13.41 -7.63
C MET A 117 10.12 -14.31 -8.26
N ARG A 118 10.65 -13.93 -9.43
CA ARG A 118 11.78 -14.63 -10.06
C ARG A 118 13.02 -14.62 -9.16
N PHE A 119 13.32 -13.50 -8.53
CA PHE A 119 14.40 -13.40 -7.56
C PHE A 119 14.19 -14.33 -6.36
N LEU A 120 12.99 -14.35 -5.77
CA LEU A 120 12.67 -15.25 -4.65
C LEU A 120 12.81 -16.72 -5.04
N ASN A 121 12.34 -17.12 -6.23
CA ASN A 121 12.49 -18.49 -6.72
C ASN A 121 13.97 -18.90 -6.86
N LYS A 122 14.82 -18.01 -7.39
CA LYS A 122 16.28 -18.26 -7.45
C LYS A 122 16.88 -18.45 -6.06
N LEU A 123 16.47 -17.65 -5.08
CA LEU A 123 16.93 -17.83 -3.70
C LEU A 123 16.45 -19.16 -3.11
N ASP A 124 15.21 -19.55 -3.39
CA ASP A 124 14.66 -20.82 -2.91
C ASP A 124 15.35 -22.04 -3.54
N GLU A 125 15.73 -21.96 -4.82
CA GLU A 125 16.54 -22.97 -5.49
C GLU A 125 17.94 -23.12 -4.86
N MET A 126 18.52 -21.99 -4.41
CA MET A 126 19.87 -21.96 -3.85
C MET A 126 19.92 -22.33 -2.36
N PHE A 127 18.90 -21.96 -1.59
CA PHE A 127 18.92 -21.97 -0.12
C PHE A 127 17.76 -22.74 0.53
N GLY A 128 16.93 -23.39 -0.28
CA GLY A 128 15.73 -24.10 0.16
C GLY A 128 14.49 -23.21 0.12
N SER A 129 13.30 -23.84 0.12
CA SER A 129 11.99 -23.23 -0.20
C SER A 129 11.44 -22.25 0.86
N PHE A 130 12.27 -21.37 1.43
CA PHE A 130 11.89 -20.48 2.53
C PHE A 130 10.98 -19.34 2.05
N PHE A 131 11.38 -18.60 1.02
CA PHE A 131 10.72 -17.37 0.60
C PHE A 131 9.35 -17.64 -0.03
N GLY A 132 9.24 -18.65 -0.89
CA GLY A 132 7.98 -19.08 -1.49
C GLY A 132 6.98 -19.57 -0.45
N LYS A 133 7.42 -20.36 0.54
CA LYS A 133 6.58 -20.76 1.68
C LYS A 133 6.13 -19.54 2.48
N LYS A 134 7.04 -18.63 2.79
CA LYS A 134 6.73 -17.41 3.55
C LYS A 134 5.73 -16.51 2.85
N VAL A 135 5.82 -16.35 1.51
CA VAL A 135 4.83 -15.62 0.71
C VAL A 135 3.45 -16.26 0.82
N ASN A 136 3.36 -17.60 0.73
CA ASN A 136 2.09 -18.32 0.89
C ASN A 136 1.54 -18.20 2.30
N ASP A 137 2.39 -18.25 3.33
CA ASP A 137 1.99 -18.05 4.72
C ASP A 137 1.44 -16.64 4.95
N ILE A 138 2.07 -15.60 4.37
CA ILE A 138 1.58 -14.22 4.44
C ILE A 138 0.24 -14.11 3.71
N LEU A 139 0.11 -14.68 2.51
CA LEU A 139 -1.16 -14.71 1.76
C LEU A 139 -2.29 -15.38 2.54
N SER A 140 -2.00 -16.43 3.33
CA SER A 140 -3.00 -17.11 4.16
C SER A 140 -3.58 -16.23 5.28
N LYS A 141 -2.92 -15.10 5.60
CA LYS A 141 -3.29 -14.17 6.67
C LYS A 141 -4.07 -12.95 6.18
N THR A 142 -4.66 -13.01 4.98
CA THR A 142 -5.56 -11.97 4.49
C THR A 142 -6.84 -11.92 5.33
N VAL A 143 -7.37 -10.72 5.49
CA VAL A 143 -8.55 -10.44 6.32
C VAL A 143 -9.44 -9.44 5.61
N ASP A 144 -10.73 -9.76 5.57
CA ASP A 144 -11.76 -8.82 5.14
C ASP A 144 -12.01 -7.77 6.22
N ILE A 145 -11.79 -6.51 5.86
CA ILE A 145 -12.02 -5.34 6.69
C ILE A 145 -13.24 -4.60 6.14
N THR A 146 -14.14 -4.24 7.06
CA THR A 146 -15.29 -3.40 6.75
C THR A 146 -15.12 -2.04 7.40
N VAL A 147 -15.03 -1.00 6.57
CA VAL A 147 -15.10 0.40 7.02
C VAL A 147 -16.54 0.86 6.88
N LYS A 148 -17.10 1.47 7.94
CA LYS A 148 -18.39 2.14 7.89
C LYS A 148 -18.22 3.65 8.08
N ALA A 149 -18.66 4.44 7.11
CA ALA A 149 -18.83 5.87 7.27
C ALA A 149 -20.27 6.17 7.68
N SER A 150 -20.44 6.73 8.87
CA SER A 150 -21.76 7.10 9.38
C SER A 150 -21.76 8.53 9.88
N ASN A 151 -22.94 9.14 9.89
CA ASN A 151 -23.15 10.40 10.56
C ASN A 151 -23.08 10.18 12.08
N VAL A 152 -22.84 11.24 12.86
CA VAL A 152 -22.90 11.16 14.35
C VAL A 152 -24.24 10.63 14.86
N PHE A 153 -25.31 10.73 14.07
CA PHE A 153 -26.63 10.15 14.35
C PHE A 153 -26.83 8.73 13.76
N ASN A 154 -25.74 7.99 13.51
CA ASN A 154 -25.72 6.62 12.96
C ASN A 154 -26.43 6.47 11.60
N THR A 155 -26.56 7.55 10.83
CA THR A 155 -27.10 7.52 9.47
C THR A 155 -25.98 7.16 8.49
N PRO A 156 -26.16 6.19 7.58
CA PRO A 156 -25.11 5.83 6.62
C PRO A 156 -24.78 7.00 5.68
N ILE A 157 -23.52 7.11 5.28
CA ILE A 157 -23.07 8.13 4.34
C ILE A 157 -22.46 7.45 3.11
N SER A 158 -23.12 7.61 1.96
CA SER A 158 -22.71 7.00 0.71
C SER A 158 -21.74 7.86 -0.11
N ASN A 159 -21.01 7.21 -1.01
CA ASN A 159 -20.10 7.82 -1.98
C ASN A 159 -19.02 8.71 -1.34
N VAL A 160 -18.54 8.31 -0.16
CA VAL A 160 -17.46 9.00 0.55
C VAL A 160 -16.14 8.30 0.26
N GLU A 161 -15.12 9.07 -0.09
CA GLU A 161 -13.77 8.55 -0.28
C GLU A 161 -13.11 8.19 1.05
N VAL A 162 -12.76 6.91 1.16
CA VAL A 162 -12.02 6.30 2.25
C VAL A 162 -10.63 5.94 1.73
N GLN A 163 -9.59 6.59 2.25
CA GLN A 163 -8.21 6.26 1.97
C GLN A 163 -7.68 5.33 3.06
N ILE A 164 -7.09 4.21 2.65
CA ILE A 164 -6.35 3.34 3.56
C ILE A 164 -4.87 3.57 3.35
N SER A 165 -4.17 3.78 4.46
CA SER A 165 -2.72 3.97 4.49
C SER A 165 -2.09 2.93 5.42
N TYR A 166 -0.96 2.36 5.02
CA TYR A 166 -0.10 1.60 5.91
C TYR A 166 0.72 2.57 6.77
N VAL A 167 0.80 2.31 8.07
CA VAL A 167 1.56 3.11 9.01
C VAL A 167 2.70 2.29 9.57
N ARG A 168 3.93 2.69 9.22
CA ARG A 168 5.14 2.08 9.78
C ARG A 168 5.48 2.77 11.10
N PHE A 169 5.69 1.97 12.15
CA PHE A 169 6.00 2.46 13.51
C PHE A 169 4.91 3.36 14.14
N PRO A 170 3.67 2.86 14.32
CA PRO A 170 2.54 3.65 14.84
C PRO A 170 2.78 4.20 16.27
N ARG A 171 3.71 3.60 17.02
CA ARG A 171 4.08 4.02 18.39
C ARG A 171 4.73 5.41 18.46
N PHE A 172 5.15 5.98 17.32
CA PHE A 172 5.78 7.29 17.25
C PHE A 172 4.96 8.23 16.36
N GLU A 173 3.77 8.66 16.81
CA GLU A 173 2.80 9.44 16.00
C GLU A 173 3.42 10.57 15.16
N LYS A 174 4.40 11.31 15.71
CA LYS A 174 5.08 12.42 15.01
C LYS A 174 6.06 11.99 13.90
N TYR A 175 6.52 10.74 13.94
CA TYR A 175 7.49 10.16 13.00
C TYR A 175 6.92 8.97 12.20
N ALA A 176 5.66 8.62 12.46
CA ALA A 176 4.96 7.56 11.79
C ALA A 176 4.83 7.91 10.30
N LYS A 177 5.57 7.18 9.46
CA LYS A 177 5.48 7.35 8.01
C LYS A 177 4.22 6.66 7.52
N THR A 178 3.38 7.40 6.81
CA THR A 178 2.14 6.91 6.21
C THR A 178 2.35 6.67 4.72
N TYR A 179 1.96 5.48 4.26
CA TYR A 179 2.05 5.08 2.87
C TYR A 179 0.64 4.78 2.35
N PRO A 180 0.04 5.63 1.51
CA PRO A 180 -1.28 5.37 0.94
C PRO A 180 -1.26 4.07 0.14
N LEU A 181 -2.20 3.18 0.45
CA LEU A 181 -2.36 1.90 -0.23
C LEU A 181 -3.44 1.99 -1.31
N LEU A 182 -4.61 2.51 -0.95
CA LEU A 182 -5.78 2.55 -1.83
C LEU A 182 -6.78 3.62 -1.40
N THR A 183 -7.65 4.01 -2.32
CA THR A 183 -8.81 4.87 -2.03
C THR A 183 -10.06 4.22 -2.63
N LEU A 184 -11.12 4.09 -1.83
CA LEU A 184 -12.40 3.50 -2.23
C LEU A 184 -13.54 4.43 -1.84
N LYS A 185 -14.74 4.14 -2.37
CA LYS A 185 -15.96 4.86 -2.03
C LYS A 185 -16.90 3.96 -1.24
N THR A 186 -17.60 4.54 -0.28
CA THR A 186 -18.66 3.83 0.45
C THR A 186 -19.88 3.59 -0.44
N ASP A 187 -20.52 2.44 -0.24
CA ASP A 187 -21.80 2.08 -0.86
C ASP A 187 -22.98 2.89 -0.29
N ASP A 188 -24.20 2.59 -0.74
CA ASP A 188 -25.43 3.27 -0.29
C ASP A 188 -25.74 3.08 1.20
N GLU A 189 -25.18 2.03 1.81
CA GLU A 189 -25.29 1.74 3.24
C GLU A 189 -24.10 2.29 4.04
N GLY A 190 -23.20 3.02 3.38
CA GLY A 190 -22.04 3.66 4.01
C GLY A 190 -20.89 2.70 4.28
N TYR A 191 -20.88 1.51 3.70
CA TYR A 191 -19.80 0.53 3.87
C TYR A 191 -18.79 0.57 2.73
N ALA A 192 -17.53 0.30 3.07
CA ALA A 192 -16.47 -0.02 2.13
C ALA A 192 -15.76 -1.29 2.63
N LYS A 193 -15.72 -2.33 1.80
CA LYS A 193 -15.07 -3.61 2.10
C LYS A 193 -13.71 -3.67 1.42
N ILE A 194 -12.69 -4.09 2.16
CA ILE A 194 -11.32 -4.22 1.68
C ILE A 194 -10.71 -5.52 2.20
N LEU A 195 -9.98 -6.22 1.34
CA LEU A 195 -9.11 -7.31 1.75
C LEU A 195 -7.69 -6.76 2.03
N LEU A 196 -7.21 -6.84 3.27
CA LEU A 196 -5.82 -6.47 3.63
C LEU A 196 -5.11 -7.65 4.30
N LEU A 197 -3.80 -7.53 4.50
CA LEU A 197 -3.04 -8.46 5.32
C LEU A 197 -3.17 -8.10 6.81
N ARG A 198 -2.89 -9.06 7.69
CA ARG A 198 -2.50 -8.73 9.07
C ARG A 198 -1.01 -8.38 9.08
N PRO A 199 -0.63 -7.11 9.30
CA PRO A 199 0.78 -6.72 9.28
C PRO A 199 1.50 -7.33 10.47
N HIS A 200 2.71 -7.88 10.27
CA HIS A 200 3.54 -8.35 11.38
C HIS A 200 4.02 -7.19 12.26
N GLU A 201 4.37 -6.06 11.63
CA GLU A 201 4.69 -4.80 12.29
C GLU A 201 3.86 -3.64 11.71
N GLY A 202 3.45 -2.71 12.56
CA GLY A 202 2.70 -1.52 12.16
C GLY A 202 1.19 -1.68 12.27
N GLY A 203 0.44 -0.92 11.48
CA GLY A 203 -1.02 -0.96 11.43
C GLY A 203 -1.56 -0.18 10.25
N TYR A 204 -2.88 -0.18 10.07
CA TYR A 204 -3.50 0.65 9.04
C TYR A 204 -4.13 1.88 9.66
N ARG A 205 -4.16 2.93 8.85
CA ARG A 205 -4.90 4.15 9.12
C ARG A 205 -5.95 4.29 8.03
N VAL A 206 -7.17 4.58 8.45
CA VAL A 206 -8.31 4.80 7.58
C VAL A 206 -8.68 6.27 7.67
N ASP A 207 -8.53 6.98 6.56
CA ASP A 207 -8.78 8.41 6.45
C ASP A 207 -10.04 8.66 5.62
N VAL A 208 -10.93 9.51 6.14
CA VAL A 208 -12.09 10.03 5.40
C VAL A 208 -11.79 11.49 5.04
N LYS A 209 -11.14 11.68 3.89
CA LYS A 209 -10.51 12.95 3.49
C LYS A 209 -11.45 14.15 3.56
N LYS A 210 -12.68 13.99 3.04
CA LYS A 210 -13.70 15.06 3.00
C LYS A 210 -13.95 15.72 4.36
N TYR A 211 -13.83 14.96 5.45
CA TYR A 211 -14.14 15.43 6.81
C TYR A 211 -12.90 15.58 7.70
N ASN A 212 -11.69 15.37 7.15
CA ASN A 212 -10.45 15.35 7.91
C ASN A 212 -10.53 14.49 9.19
N LYS A 213 -11.12 13.29 9.05
CA LYS A 213 -11.27 12.31 10.12
C LYS A 213 -10.48 11.07 9.80
N PHE A 214 -9.90 10.46 10.82
CA PHE A 214 -9.18 9.20 10.67
C PHE A 214 -9.43 8.28 11.86
N ALA A 215 -9.22 6.99 11.62
CA ALA A 215 -9.19 5.97 12.66
C ALA A 215 -7.99 5.05 12.40
N PHE A 216 -7.34 4.60 13.48
CA PHE A 216 -6.38 3.52 13.39
C PHE A 216 -7.14 2.19 13.40
N LEU A 217 -6.76 1.31 12.49
CA LEU A 217 -7.29 -0.03 12.38
C LEU A 217 -6.24 -1.00 12.91
N ASP A 218 -6.54 -1.59 14.07
CA ASP A 218 -5.82 -2.73 14.60
C ASP A 218 -6.49 -4.03 14.13
N VAL A 219 -5.95 -4.60 13.06
CA VAL A 219 -6.49 -5.81 12.39
C VAL A 219 -6.29 -7.07 13.25
N ASN A 220 -5.53 -6.99 14.34
CA ASN A 220 -5.41 -8.10 15.28
C ASN A 220 -6.61 -8.19 16.24
N SER A 221 -7.28 -7.07 16.51
CA SER A 221 -8.38 -6.99 17.46
C SER A 221 -9.75 -6.80 16.81
N CYS A 222 -9.82 -6.16 15.63
CA CYS A 222 -11.10 -5.92 14.97
C CYS A 222 -10.98 -5.82 13.44
N ASN A 223 -11.90 -6.46 12.73
CA ASN A 223 -12.04 -6.39 11.27
C ASN A 223 -13.05 -5.32 10.82
N TYR A 224 -13.50 -4.48 11.74
CA TYR A 224 -14.53 -3.47 11.52
C TYR A 224 -14.10 -2.14 12.13
N VAL A 225 -14.25 -1.06 11.36
CA VAL A 225 -14.01 0.29 11.85
C VAL A 225 -15.15 1.21 11.44
N GLU A 226 -15.74 1.89 12.41
CA GLU A 226 -16.76 2.91 12.16
C GLU A 226 -16.14 4.30 12.33
N ILE A 227 -16.29 5.14 11.31
CA ILE A 227 -15.88 6.54 11.33
C ILE A 227 -17.14 7.40 11.34
N LYS A 228 -17.37 8.06 12.48
CA LYS A 228 -18.48 8.99 12.66
C LYS A 228 -18.08 10.41 12.26
N VAL A 229 -18.85 11.01 11.37
CA VAL A 229 -18.64 12.38 10.87
C VAL A 229 -19.93 13.19 10.95
N PHE A 230 -19.83 14.51 10.97
CA PHE A 230 -21.03 15.36 10.90
C PHE A 230 -21.21 15.88 9.47
N ASP A 231 -22.25 15.41 8.78
CA ASP A 231 -22.66 15.91 7.46
C ASP A 231 -24.16 16.27 7.45
N LEU A 232 -24.46 17.57 7.45
CA LEU A 232 -25.84 18.09 7.45
C LEU A 232 -26.58 17.79 6.14
N LEU A 233 -25.89 17.85 5.00
CA LEU A 233 -26.50 17.63 3.68
C LEU A 233 -26.94 16.18 3.51
N ASN A 234 -26.10 15.24 3.96
CA ASN A 234 -26.45 13.82 3.93
C ASN A 234 -27.60 13.50 4.88
N LEU A 235 -27.67 14.12 6.07
CA LEU A 235 -28.82 13.97 6.97
C LEU A 235 -30.13 14.43 6.31
N LEU A 236 -30.10 15.58 5.65
CA LEU A 236 -31.27 16.11 4.93
C LEU A 236 -31.68 15.17 3.79
N ARG A 237 -30.74 14.74 2.95
CA ARG A 237 -30.99 13.79 1.85
C ARG A 237 -31.60 12.48 2.36
N TYR A 238 -31.06 11.92 3.44
CA TYR A 238 -31.56 10.67 4.02
C TYR A 238 -32.98 10.83 4.58
N LYS A 239 -33.27 11.94 5.26
CA LYS A 239 -34.64 12.21 5.76
C LYS A 239 -35.64 12.36 4.60
N ILE A 240 -35.26 13.07 3.54
CA ILE A 240 -36.10 13.26 2.35
C ILE A 240 -36.34 11.93 1.63
N SER A 241 -35.30 11.11 1.40
CA SER A 241 -35.45 9.82 0.72
C SER A 241 -36.33 8.85 1.51
N LYS A 242 -36.20 8.82 2.84
CA LYS A 242 -37.05 8.00 3.71
C LYS A 242 -38.50 8.48 3.74
N PHE A 243 -38.74 9.79 3.61
CA PHE A 243 -40.07 10.35 3.47
C PHE A 243 -40.71 9.96 2.14
N LEU A 244 -39.97 10.07 1.04
CA LEU A 244 -40.45 9.71 -0.31
C LEU A 244 -40.75 8.21 -0.46
N ARG A 245 -40.02 7.32 0.22
CA ARG A 245 -40.32 5.87 0.23
C ARG A 245 -41.58 5.48 1.00
N LYS A 246 -42.18 6.40 1.75
CA LYS A 246 -43.42 6.18 2.52
C LYS A 246 -44.68 6.69 1.81
N LEU A 247 -44.52 7.39 0.69
CA LEU A 247 -45.60 7.82 -0.21
C LEU A 247 -45.79 6.79 -1.32
#